data_AF-A0A7K0Z5H1-F1
#
_entry.id   AF-A0A7K0Z5H1-F1
#
_cell.length_a   1.000
_cell.length_b   1.000
_cell.length_c   1.000
_cell.angle_alpha   90.00
_cell.angle_beta   90.00
_cell.angle_gamma   90.00
#
_symmetry.space_group_name_H-M   'P 1'
#
loop_
_entity.id
_entity.type
_entity.pdbx_description
1 polymer ?
#
loop_
_entity_poly.entity_id
_entity_poly.type
_entity_poly.pdbx_seq_one_letter_code
_entity_poly.pdbx_strand_id
1 'polypeptide(L)'
;MQLALTSHSRNIEALSAQNDATVRAIAGQFQEGDEFIEIESSGEDQNLDLLITHRESLLVSLIPSLSSLLGRQALVSVDGVAVIENRR
;
A
#
# COMPACT_ATOMS: atom_id res chain seq x y z
N MET A 1 -15.21 8.93 -18.11
CA MET A 1 -14.40 9.93 -17.37
C MET A 1 -14.13 9.50 -15.93
N GLN A 2 -15.13 9.12 -15.12
CA GLN A 2 -14.91 8.72 -13.71
C GLN A 2 -13.94 7.56 -13.52
N LEU A 3 -14.05 6.48 -14.32
CA LEU A 3 -13.14 5.32 -14.24
C LEU A 3 -11.65 5.70 -14.47
N ALA A 4 -11.38 6.60 -15.41
CA ALA A 4 -10.01 7.02 -15.71
C ALA A 4 -9.41 7.83 -14.54
N LEU A 5 -10.20 8.71 -13.94
CA LEU A 5 -9.79 9.49 -12.76
C LEU A 5 -9.56 8.58 -11.55
N THR A 6 -10.49 7.66 -11.28
CA THR A 6 -10.35 6.66 -10.21
C THR A 6 -9.12 5.79 -10.40
N SER A 7 -8.88 5.29 -11.62
CA SER A 7 -7.70 4.47 -11.92
C SER A 7 -6.41 5.27 -11.75
N HIS A 8 -6.38 6.52 -12.21
CA HIS A 8 -5.22 7.37 -12.05
C HIS A 8 -4.91 7.66 -10.58
N SER A 9 -5.95 7.99 -9.78
CA SER A 9 -5.83 8.17 -8.33
C SER A 9 -5.31 6.91 -7.66
N ARG A 10 -5.88 5.74 -7.98
CA ARG A 10 -5.42 4.46 -7.44
C ARG A 10 -3.95 4.19 -7.78
N ASN A 11 -3.51 4.50 -8.99
CA ASN A 11 -2.12 4.28 -9.40
C ASN A 11 -1.13 5.19 -8.64
N ILE A 12 -1.49 6.46 -8.38
CA ILE A 12 -0.67 7.36 -7.56
C ILE A 12 -0.52 6.83 -6.14
N GLU A 13 -1.63 6.39 -5.53
CA GLU A 13 -1.59 5.83 -4.18
C GLU A 13 -0.80 4.52 -4.14
N ALA A 14 -0.94 3.66 -5.15
CA ALA A 14 -0.20 2.39 -5.23
C ALA A 14 1.31 2.62 -5.34
N LEU A 15 1.75 3.61 -6.14
CA LEU A 15 3.16 4.00 -6.21
C LEU A 15 3.66 4.52 -4.85
N SER A 16 2.83 5.28 -4.15
CA SER A 16 3.17 5.81 -2.83
C SER A 16 3.29 4.70 -1.78
N ALA A 17 2.34 3.77 -1.74
CA ALA A 17 2.38 2.61 -0.85
C ALA A 17 3.61 1.73 -1.14
N GLN A 18 3.91 1.48 -2.42
CA GLN A 18 5.11 0.73 -2.81
C GLN A 18 6.40 1.43 -2.36
N ASN A 19 6.48 2.76 -2.48
CA ASN A 19 7.61 3.52 -1.98
C ASN A 19 7.75 3.39 -0.45
N ASP A 20 6.64 3.46 0.28
CA ASP A 20 6.64 3.28 1.74
C ASP A 20 7.16 1.89 2.12
N ALA A 21 6.68 0.83 1.48
CA ALA A 21 7.19 -0.54 1.67
C ALA A 21 8.69 -0.64 1.40
N THR A 22 9.18 -0.07 0.30
CA THR A 22 10.61 -0.09 -0.04
C THR A 22 11.46 0.67 0.97
N VAL A 23 11.04 1.87 1.38
CA VAL A 23 11.79 2.68 2.35
C VAL A 23 11.84 1.98 3.71
N ARG A 24 10.71 1.45 4.20
CA ARG A 24 10.65 0.71 5.48
C ARG A 24 11.49 -0.55 5.44
N ALA A 25 11.42 -1.33 4.36
CA ALA A 25 12.21 -2.53 4.14
C ALA A 25 13.72 -2.25 4.19
N ILE A 26 14.19 -1.23 3.46
CA ILE A 26 15.62 -0.87 3.41
C ILE A 26 16.08 -0.31 4.75
N ALA A 27 15.27 0.54 5.39
CA ALA A 27 15.63 1.18 6.65
C ALA A 27 15.52 0.22 7.85
N GLY A 28 14.78 -0.89 7.73
CA GLY A 28 14.40 -1.74 8.86
C GLY A 28 13.51 -1.02 9.88
N GLN A 29 12.81 0.04 9.45
CA GLN A 29 11.97 0.89 10.30
C GLN A 29 10.51 0.65 9.96
N PHE A 30 9.90 -0.30 10.67
CA PHE A 30 8.52 -0.69 10.49
C PHE A 30 7.58 0.17 11.33
N GLN A 31 6.35 0.33 10.86
CA GLN A 31 5.32 1.13 11.52
C GLN A 31 4.20 0.26 12.10
N GLU A 32 3.42 0.84 13.00
CA GLU A 32 2.19 0.20 13.46
C GLU A 32 1.23 0.01 12.27
N GLY A 33 0.71 -1.21 12.13
CA GLY A 33 -0.11 -1.61 11.00
C GLY A 33 0.65 -2.27 9.85
N ASP A 34 1.99 -2.34 9.88
CA ASP A 34 2.72 -3.17 8.92
C ASP A 34 2.48 -4.66 9.21
N GLU A 35 2.22 -5.42 8.15
CA GLU A 35 2.03 -6.87 8.22
C GLU A 35 3.26 -7.61 7.65
N PHE A 36 3.54 -8.78 8.22
CA PHE A 36 4.65 -9.64 7.82
C PHE A 36 4.10 -11.03 7.52
N ILE A 37 4.34 -11.51 6.30
CA ILE A 37 4.03 -12.89 5.91
C ILE A 37 5.35 -13.64 5.74
N GLU A 38 5.57 -14.66 6.56
CA GLU A 38 6.75 -15.53 6.44
C GLU A 38 6.74 -16.23 5.08
N ILE A 39 7.87 -16.17 4.37
CA ILE A 39 8.09 -16.90 3.13
C ILE A 39 8.88 -18.15 3.48
N GLU A 40 8.24 -19.32 3.34
CA GLU A 40 8.93 -20.60 3.52
C GLU A 40 10.16 -20.67 2.60
N SER A 41 11.34 -20.74 3.20
CA SER A 41 12.60 -20.87 2.49
C SER A 41 13.22 -22.23 2.81
N SER A 42 13.69 -22.94 1.77
CA SER A 42 14.25 -24.28 1.90
C SER A 42 15.69 -24.31 2.44
N GLY A 43 16.22 -23.21 2.95
CA GLY A 43 17.59 -23.10 3.48
C GLY A 43 17.60 -22.64 4.94
N GLU A 44 18.45 -23.26 5.75
CA GLU A 44 18.47 -23.14 7.23
C GLU A 44 18.73 -21.71 7.77
N ASP A 45 19.16 -20.76 6.93
CA ASP A 45 19.54 -19.38 7.33
C ASP A 45 18.81 -18.27 6.57
N GLN A 46 17.73 -18.58 5.83
CA GLN A 46 17.01 -17.61 5.00
C GLN A 46 15.63 -17.30 5.56
N ASN A 47 15.58 -16.54 6.65
CA ASN A 47 14.33 -16.02 7.19
C ASN A 47 13.88 -14.83 6.34
N LEU A 48 13.03 -15.09 5.35
CA LEU A 48 12.46 -14.06 4.48
C LEU A 48 11.03 -13.77 4.90
N ASP A 49 10.73 -12.49 5.07
CA ASP A 49 9.35 -12.03 5.28
C ASP A 49 8.92 -11.14 4.11
N LEU A 50 7.64 -11.26 3.76
CA LEU A 50 6.94 -10.29 2.94
C LEU A 50 6.41 -9.19 3.85
N LEU A 51 7.02 -8.01 3.78
CA LEU A 51 6.48 -6.78 4.38
C LEU A 51 5.33 -6.27 3.52
N ILE A 52 4.17 -6.06 4.14
CA ILE A 52 3.01 -5.42 3.54
C ILE A 52 2.75 -4.12 4.28
N THR A 53 2.70 -3.01 3.54
CA THR A 53 2.34 -1.69 4.06
C THR A 53 0.99 -1.28 3.51
N HIS A 54 0.07 -0.81 4.35
CA HIS A 54 -1.24 -0.38 3.92
C HIS A 54 -1.30 1.13 3.74
N ARG A 55 -2.02 1.57 2.70
CA ARG A 55 -2.29 2.98 2.46
C ARG A 55 -3.74 3.19 2.09
N GLU A 56 -4.41 4.01 2.88
CA GLU A 56 -5.78 4.47 2.61
C GLU A 56 -5.81 5.97 2.40
N SER A 57 -6.48 6.42 1.33
CA SER A 57 -6.68 7.83 1.05
C SER A 57 -8.09 8.11 0.54
N LEU A 58 -8.53 9.35 0.71
CA LEU A 58 -9.80 9.80 0.13
C LEU A 58 -9.62 10.01 -1.36
N LEU A 59 -10.51 9.42 -2.16
CA LEU A 59 -10.58 9.70 -3.58
C LEU A 59 -11.04 11.15 -3.75
N VAL A 60 -10.13 12.02 -4.18
CA VAL A 60 -10.44 13.43 -4.43
C VAL A 60 -11.41 13.51 -5.61
N SER A 61 -12.68 13.81 -5.34
CA SER A 61 -13.66 14.11 -6.38
C SER A 61 -13.29 15.46 -7.02
N LEU A 62 -12.64 15.42 -8.17
CA LEU A 62 -12.29 16.62 -8.95
C LEU A 62 -13.52 17.34 -9.55
N ILE A 63 -14.72 16.76 -9.42
CA ILE A 63 -15.98 17.36 -9.88
C ILE A 63 -16.85 17.64 -8.63
N PRO A 64 -16.90 18.90 -8.16
CA PRO A 64 -17.66 19.31 -6.98
C PRO A 64 -19.16 18.99 -7.07
N SER A 65 -19.72 18.96 -8.28
CA SER A 65 -21.15 18.68 -8.52
C SER A 65 -21.52 17.19 -8.42
N LEU A 66 -20.53 16.30 -8.36
CA LEU A 66 -20.74 14.84 -8.33
C LEU A 66 -20.53 14.25 -6.93
N SER A 67 -19.82 14.94 -6.04
CA SER A 67 -19.67 14.54 -4.65
C SER A 67 -21.00 14.56 -3.89
N SER A 68 -21.95 15.44 -4.26
CA SER A 68 -23.30 15.48 -3.71
C SER A 68 -24.21 14.33 -4.20
N LEU A 69 -23.93 13.75 -5.37
CA LEU A 69 -24.68 12.63 -5.95
C LEU A 69 -24.23 11.26 -5.40
N LEU A 70 -22.96 11.14 -5.00
CA LEU A 70 -22.39 9.87 -4.55
C LEU A 70 -22.55 9.61 -3.05
N GLY A 71 -22.99 10.60 -2.25
CA GLY A 71 -23.45 10.45 -0.86
C GLY A 71 -22.43 9.86 0.15
N ARG A 72 -21.27 9.42 -0.30
CA ARG A 72 -20.19 8.80 0.46
C ARG A 72 -18.86 9.22 -0.14
N GLN A 73 -17.92 9.58 0.72
CA GLN A 73 -16.52 9.76 0.32
C GLN A 73 -15.99 8.39 -0.14
N ALA A 74 -15.54 8.30 -1.38
CA ALA A 74 -14.93 7.08 -1.88
C ALA A 74 -13.51 6.96 -1.31
N LEU A 75 -13.16 5.79 -0.80
CA LEU A 75 -11.83 5.48 -0.31
C LEU A 75 -11.03 4.75 -1.40
N VAL A 76 -9.75 5.05 -1.47
CA VAL A 76 -8.75 4.26 -2.18
C VAL A 76 -7.94 3.54 -1.13
N SER A 77 -7.92 2.22 -1.19
CA SER A 77 -7.07 1.37 -0.36
C SER A 77 -6.14 0.56 -1.28
N VAL A 78 -4.86 0.60 -0.98
CA VAL A 78 -3.79 -0.05 -1.75
C VAL A 78 -2.69 -0.53 -0.81
N ASP A 79 -2.02 -1.60 -1.22
CA ASP A 79 -0.93 -2.19 -0.48
C ASP A 79 0.38 -1.99 -1.23
N GLY A 80 1.44 -1.69 -0.47
CA GLY A 80 2.82 -1.77 -0.90
C GLY A 80 3.43 -3.06 -0.37
N VAL A 81 4.31 -3.67 -1.15
CA VAL A 81 4.90 -4.97 -0.78
C VAL A 81 6.42 -4.93 -0.96
N ALA A 82 7.16 -5.48 0.00
CA ALA A 82 8.60 -5.66 -0.10
C ALA A 82 9.03 -6.99 0.51
N VAL A 83 10.09 -7.61 -0.01
CA VAL A 83 10.72 -8.77 0.63
C VAL A 83 11.84 -8.26 1.52
N ILE A 84 11.89 -8.76 2.75
CA ILE A 84 12.94 -8.44 3.73
C ILE A 84 13.57 -9.71 4.27
N GLU A 85 14.84 -9.62 4.65
CA GLU A 85 15.48 -10.63 5.49
C GLU A 85 15.23 -10.27 6.96
N ASN A 86 14.66 -11.20 7.72
CA ASN A 86 14.34 -11.01 9.11
C ASN A 86 15.19 -11.91 10.00
N ARG A 87 16.17 -11.34 10.72
CA ARG A 87 17.06 -12.09 11.62
C ARG A 87 16.53 -12.20 13.05
N ARG A 88 15.24 -12.50 13.20
CA ARG A 88 14.65 -12.80 14.52
C ARG A 88 15.32 -14.02 15.16
#